data_AF-A0A6I1G2Y4-F1
#
_entry.id   AF-A0A6I1G2Y4-F1
#
_cell.length_a   1.000
_cell.length_b   1.000
_cell.length_c   1.000
_cell.angle_alpha   90.00
_cell.angle_beta   90.00
_cell.angle_gamma   90.00
#
_symmetry.space_group_name_H-M   'P 1'
#
loop_
_entity.id
_entity.type
_entity.pdbx_description
1 polymer ?
#
loop_
_entity_poly.entity_id
_entity_poly.type
_entity_poly.pdbx_seq_one_letter_code
_entity_poly.pdbx_strand_id
1 'polypeptide(L)'
;MGGRPPHTHEPHTSDPRTSDSRTSDSAGQTFGGRTLDPTGFEADDGAADEALAIARANPADERAWMAALARSRFLVPVLAVPGETEEVAGRLVEKTSDMAMVTLTAPDGQRALPVFTGTAALQAWDATARPIPVEATRAAQAAITESCDVIVVDVAGPDAFVLRPSMLYAVAQGRDWLPGHEDPFVAQSVGHALAGEELVLDHDLVPGEPAGQGVLGIRLVLRPGLGADEIQALATRVGERLATDGEFRARVDGVSFILAGR
;
A
#
# COMPACT_ATOMS: atom_id res chain seq x y z
N MET A 1 38.16 -5.49 -80.79
CA MET A 1 38.55 -6.39 -79.68
C MET A 1 39.70 -5.70 -78.95
N GLY A 2 39.53 -4.99 -77.83
CA GLY A 2 38.59 -5.15 -76.74
C GLY A 2 39.39 -5.35 -75.44
N GLY A 3 40.28 -4.40 -75.11
CA GLY A 3 41.12 -4.44 -73.91
C GLY A 3 40.36 -3.81 -72.74
N ARG A 4 40.09 -4.60 -71.70
CA ARG A 4 39.44 -4.16 -70.46
C ARG A 4 40.52 -3.82 -69.42
N PRO A 5 40.57 -2.57 -68.91
CA PRO A 5 41.49 -2.18 -67.84
C PRO A 5 40.97 -2.60 -66.44
N PRO A 6 41.83 -2.62 -65.42
CA PRO A 6 41.53 -3.11 -64.07
C PRO A 6 40.58 -2.20 -63.28
N HIS A 7 39.85 -2.81 -62.35
CA HIS A 7 38.90 -2.19 -61.44
C HIS A 7 39.58 -1.19 -60.49
N THR A 8 39.24 0.09 -60.62
CA THR A 8 39.56 1.15 -59.66
C THR A 8 38.54 1.10 -58.51
N HIS A 9 39.02 0.99 -57.26
CA HIS A 9 38.21 1.21 -56.06
C HIS A 9 37.85 2.70 -55.97
N GLU A 10 36.56 3.04 -56.04
CA GLU A 10 36.09 4.37 -55.67
C GLU A 10 36.05 4.50 -54.15
N PRO A 11 36.59 5.59 -53.56
CA PRO A 11 36.44 5.84 -52.13
C PRO A 11 34.99 6.22 -51.84
N HIS A 12 34.36 5.48 -50.91
CA HIS A 12 33.10 5.89 -50.29
C HIS A 12 33.29 7.23 -49.59
N THR A 13 32.84 8.30 -50.24
CA THR A 13 32.71 9.62 -49.62
C THR A 13 31.74 9.50 -48.46
N SER A 14 32.25 9.74 -47.26
CA SER A 14 31.50 9.78 -46.02
C SER A 14 30.63 11.03 -46.04
N ASP A 15 29.31 10.84 -46.14
CA ASP A 15 28.34 11.92 -46.01
C ASP A 15 28.37 12.46 -44.57
N PRO A 16 28.64 13.75 -44.33
CA PRO A 16 28.69 14.31 -42.99
C PRO A 16 27.27 14.34 -42.40
N ARG A 17 27.07 13.48 -41.39
CA ARG A 17 25.93 13.54 -40.46
C ARG A 17 25.77 14.97 -39.92
N THR A 18 24.84 15.72 -40.48
CA THR A 18 24.20 16.84 -39.79
C THR A 18 23.36 16.22 -38.67
N SER A 19 23.86 16.29 -37.45
CA SER A 19 23.07 16.00 -36.25
C SER A 19 22.06 17.13 -36.08
N ASP A 20 20.97 17.07 -36.83
CA ASP A 20 19.83 17.95 -36.60
C ASP A 20 19.26 17.58 -35.22
N SER A 21 19.31 18.55 -34.31
CA SER A 21 18.73 18.44 -32.98
C SER A 21 17.25 18.13 -33.15
N ARG A 22 16.85 16.88 -32.94
CA ARG A 22 15.44 16.49 -32.94
C ARG A 22 14.76 17.19 -31.76
N THR A 23 14.26 18.40 -32.01
CA THR A 23 13.44 19.19 -31.08
C THR A 23 12.00 18.70 -31.06
N SER A 24 11.71 17.53 -31.66
CA SER A 24 10.39 16.92 -31.69
C SER A 24 10.43 15.43 -31.35
N ASP A 25 9.33 14.93 -30.79
CA ASP A 25 9.13 13.50 -30.55
C ASP A 25 8.94 12.71 -31.86
N SER A 26 8.82 11.39 -31.75
CA SER A 26 8.63 10.46 -32.88
C SER A 26 7.34 10.70 -33.67
N ALA A 27 6.41 11.51 -33.14
CA ALA A 27 5.18 11.95 -33.82
C ALA A 27 5.32 13.36 -34.42
N GLY A 28 6.51 13.97 -34.37
CA GLY A 28 6.77 15.30 -34.92
C GLY A 28 6.32 16.45 -34.03
N GLN A 29 5.93 16.21 -32.78
CA GLN A 29 5.55 17.30 -31.86
C GLN A 29 6.77 17.89 -31.19
N THR A 30 6.90 19.22 -31.21
CA THR A 30 8.04 19.90 -30.61
C THR A 30 8.04 19.79 -29.08
N PHE A 31 9.22 19.54 -28.49
CA PHE A 31 9.40 19.53 -27.03
C PHE A 31 9.26 20.92 -26.38
N GLY A 32 9.33 22.00 -27.16
CA GLY A 32 9.20 23.37 -26.67
C GLY A 32 7.83 23.63 -26.02
N GLY A 33 7.84 24.21 -24.82
CA GLY A 33 6.63 24.62 -24.10
C GLY A 33 5.98 23.56 -23.21
N ARG A 34 6.53 22.34 -23.14
CA ARG A 34 6.07 21.32 -22.17
C ARG A 34 6.64 21.66 -20.79
N THR A 35 5.77 22.02 -19.86
CA THR A 35 6.12 22.22 -18.43
C THR A 35 5.71 20.96 -17.69
N LEU A 36 6.65 20.34 -16.97
CA LEU A 36 6.32 19.27 -16.04
C LEU A 36 5.94 19.93 -14.72
N ASP A 37 4.78 19.53 -14.17
CA ASP A 37 4.43 19.94 -12.82
C ASP A 37 5.41 19.27 -11.84
N PRO A 38 5.91 20.02 -10.83
CA PRO A 38 6.78 19.45 -9.81
C PRO A 38 6.04 18.37 -9.04
N THR A 39 6.73 17.25 -8.79
CA THR A 39 6.19 16.11 -8.05
C THR A 39 6.36 16.28 -6.53
N GLY A 40 7.23 17.20 -6.10
CA GLY A 40 7.62 17.42 -4.71
C GLY A 40 8.72 16.48 -4.22
N PHE A 41 9.22 15.59 -5.08
CA PHE A 41 10.26 14.59 -4.79
C PHE A 41 11.52 14.81 -5.62
N GLU A 42 11.80 16.03 -6.07
CA GLU A 42 12.91 16.33 -6.97
C GLU A 42 14.29 16.10 -6.33
N ALA A 43 14.35 16.15 -5.01
CA ALA A 43 15.55 15.89 -4.21
C ALA A 43 15.59 14.48 -3.59
N ASP A 44 14.64 13.61 -3.93
CA ASP A 44 14.62 12.23 -3.45
C ASP A 44 15.80 11.44 -4.03
N ASP A 45 16.66 10.93 -3.15
CA ASP A 45 17.80 10.08 -3.50
C ASP A 45 17.42 8.60 -3.62
N GLY A 46 16.16 8.26 -3.33
CA GLY A 46 15.61 6.93 -3.40
C GLY A 46 16.00 6.02 -2.23
N ALA A 47 16.67 6.54 -1.19
CA ALA A 47 16.94 5.80 0.03
C ALA A 47 15.70 5.73 0.93
N ALA A 48 15.65 4.72 1.81
CA ALA A 48 14.61 4.61 2.82
C ALA A 48 14.79 5.70 3.90
N ASP A 49 13.67 6.20 4.43
CA ASP A 49 13.69 7.18 5.52
C ASP A 49 14.36 6.59 6.78
N GLU A 50 15.31 7.32 7.36
CA GLU A 50 16.03 6.90 8.56
C GLU A 50 15.07 6.70 9.76
N ALA A 51 14.04 7.53 9.89
CA ALA A 51 13.06 7.40 10.96
C ALA A 51 12.25 6.09 10.84
N LEU A 52 11.94 5.66 9.62
CA LEU A 52 11.35 4.34 9.38
C LEU A 52 12.33 3.25 9.82
N ALA A 53 13.58 3.29 9.36
CA ALA A 53 14.58 2.29 9.72
C ALA A 53 14.76 2.16 11.25
N ILE A 54 14.80 3.29 11.97
CA ILE A 54 14.86 3.33 13.44
C ILE A 54 13.61 2.71 14.07
N ALA A 55 12.42 3.10 13.61
CA ALA A 55 11.17 2.56 14.15
C ALA A 55 11.07 1.04 13.92
N ARG A 56 11.58 0.54 12.78
CA ARG A 56 11.56 -0.90 12.46
C ARG A 56 12.42 -1.74 13.42
N ALA A 57 13.43 -1.14 14.06
CA ALA A 57 14.29 -1.83 15.01
C ALA A 57 13.52 -2.36 16.25
N ASN A 58 12.32 -1.85 16.52
CA ASN A 58 11.40 -2.38 17.52
C ASN A 58 10.04 -2.74 16.88
N PRO A 59 9.91 -3.95 16.28
CA PRO A 59 8.71 -4.34 15.55
C PRO A 59 7.45 -4.47 16.44
N ALA A 60 7.60 -4.52 17.76
CA ALA A 60 6.48 -4.55 18.70
C ALA A 60 5.85 -3.17 18.90
N ASP A 61 6.55 -2.08 18.57
CA ASP A 61 6.05 -0.71 18.66
C ASP A 61 5.44 -0.27 17.33
N GLU A 62 4.28 -0.85 17.02
CA GLU A 62 3.52 -0.52 15.81
C GLU A 62 3.15 0.97 15.75
N ARG A 63 2.97 1.62 16.90
CA ARG A 63 2.64 3.05 16.98
C ARG A 63 3.79 3.92 16.50
N ALA A 64 5.02 3.65 16.97
CA ALA A 64 6.21 4.36 16.51
C ALA A 64 6.43 4.14 15.00
N TRP A 65 6.25 2.91 14.53
CA TRP A 65 6.33 2.58 13.11
C TRP A 65 5.30 3.37 12.28
N MET A 66 4.03 3.35 12.69
CA MET A 66 2.96 4.09 12.00
C MET A 66 3.19 5.61 11.98
N ALA A 67 3.71 6.17 13.07
CA ALA A 67 4.02 7.60 13.15
C ALA A 67 5.17 8.01 12.20
N ALA A 68 6.22 7.19 12.09
CA ALA A 68 7.31 7.41 11.13
C ALA A 68 6.82 7.23 9.68
N LEU A 69 6.04 6.18 9.44
CA LEU A 69 5.51 5.81 8.13
C LEU A 69 4.58 6.86 7.55
N ALA A 70 3.67 7.41 8.35
CA ALA A 70 2.71 8.42 7.90
C ALA A 70 3.38 9.69 7.32
N ARG A 71 4.65 9.93 7.66
CA ARG A 71 5.44 11.09 7.23
C ARG A 71 6.46 10.76 6.14
N SER A 72 6.56 9.49 5.77
CA SER A 72 7.57 9.01 4.85
C SER A 72 7.05 8.95 3.43
N ARG A 73 7.98 9.04 2.48
CA ARG A 73 7.74 8.75 1.08
C ARG A 73 7.74 7.23 0.86
N PHE A 74 6.79 6.73 0.08
CA PHE A 74 6.83 5.40 -0.51
C PHE A 74 7.20 5.41 -1.98
N LEU A 75 7.71 4.28 -2.47
CA LEU A 75 7.82 4.00 -3.89
C LEU A 75 6.75 2.98 -4.26
N VAL A 76 5.86 3.37 -5.15
CA VAL A 76 4.89 2.46 -5.77
C VAL A 76 5.52 1.89 -7.03
N PRO A 77 5.51 0.56 -7.22
CA PRO A 77 6.03 -0.05 -8.42
C PRO A 77 5.08 0.16 -9.60
N VAL A 78 5.64 0.60 -10.73
CA VAL A 78 4.91 0.62 -12.00
C VAL A 78 5.66 -0.24 -13.01
N LEU A 79 4.93 -1.21 -13.60
CA LEU A 79 5.44 -2.12 -14.61
C LEU A 79 4.87 -1.76 -15.98
N ALA A 80 5.63 -2.08 -17.02
CA ALA A 80 5.12 -2.03 -18.39
C ALA A 80 4.21 -3.24 -18.60
N VAL A 81 2.96 -2.99 -18.99
CA VAL A 81 2.02 -4.01 -19.43
C VAL A 81 2.11 -4.08 -20.95
N PRO A 82 2.27 -5.28 -21.54
CA PRO A 82 2.20 -5.43 -22.99
C PRO A 82 0.86 -4.89 -23.48
N GLY A 83 0.89 -3.90 -24.37
CA GLY A 83 -0.33 -3.33 -24.92
C GLY A 83 -0.96 -4.21 -25.99
N GLU A 84 -2.11 -3.75 -26.52
CA GLU A 84 -2.73 -4.39 -27.67
C GLU A 84 -1.77 -4.34 -28.88
N THR A 85 -1.50 -5.51 -29.47
CA THR A 85 -0.71 -5.62 -30.69
C THR A 85 -1.62 -5.64 -31.91
N GLU A 86 -1.35 -4.79 -32.89
CA GLU A 86 -2.05 -4.78 -34.18
C GLU A 86 -1.09 -5.19 -35.30
N GLU A 87 -1.56 -5.97 -36.26
CA GLU A 87 -0.72 -6.35 -37.40
C GLU A 87 -0.80 -5.27 -38.50
N VAL A 88 0.29 -4.54 -38.69
CA VAL A 88 0.42 -3.51 -39.74
C VAL A 88 1.45 -3.97 -40.77
N ALA A 89 1.00 -4.17 -42.01
CA ALA A 89 1.84 -4.61 -43.14
C ALA A 89 2.65 -5.90 -42.87
N GLY A 90 2.03 -6.89 -42.20
CA GLY A 90 2.65 -8.19 -41.91
C GLY A 90 3.61 -8.19 -40.73
N ARG A 91 3.60 -7.14 -39.89
CA ARG A 91 4.35 -7.07 -38.63
C ARG A 91 3.40 -6.78 -37.47
N LEU A 92 3.53 -7.54 -36.39
CA LEU A 92 2.92 -7.18 -35.10
C LEU A 92 3.58 -5.89 -34.61
N VAL A 93 2.78 -4.84 -34.48
CA VAL A 93 3.18 -3.54 -33.93
C VAL A 93 2.42 -3.34 -32.63
N GLU A 94 3.17 -3.13 -31.54
CA GLU A 94 2.60 -2.75 -30.25
C GLU A 94 2.11 -1.30 -30.35
N LYS A 95 0.81 -1.10 -30.16
CA LYS A 95 0.14 0.18 -30.44
C LYS A 95 0.18 1.15 -29.27
N THR A 96 0.21 0.62 -28.05
CA THR A 96 0.26 1.38 -26.79
C THR A 96 1.16 0.63 -25.81
N SER A 97 1.89 1.36 -24.97
CA SER A 97 2.58 0.80 -23.82
C SER A 97 1.86 1.34 -22.59
N ASP A 98 1.07 0.47 -21.95
CA ASP A 98 0.32 0.86 -20.76
C ASP A 98 1.20 0.64 -19.52
N MET A 99 1.28 1.66 -18.69
CA MET A 99 1.98 1.59 -17.41
C MET A 99 0.94 1.38 -16.31
N ALA A 100 1.02 0.25 -15.61
CA ALA A 100 0.05 -0.10 -14.58
C ALA A 100 0.73 -0.20 -13.21
N MET A 101 0.03 0.33 -12.20
CA MET A 101 0.33 0.05 -10.81
C MET A 101 0.05 -1.43 -10.54
N VAL A 102 0.97 -2.09 -9.84
CA VAL A 102 0.85 -3.52 -9.53
C VAL A 102 -0.04 -3.70 -8.32
N THR A 103 -0.95 -4.66 -8.36
CA THR A 103 -1.62 -5.19 -7.16
C THR A 103 -1.26 -6.66 -7.00
N LEU A 104 -1.03 -7.10 -5.76
CA LEU A 104 -0.82 -8.50 -5.41
C LEU A 104 -2.15 -9.11 -5.00
N THR A 105 -2.33 -10.40 -5.27
CA THR A 105 -3.46 -11.19 -4.79
C THR A 105 -2.92 -12.45 -4.12
N ALA A 106 -3.22 -12.62 -2.83
CA ALA A 106 -2.85 -13.80 -2.08
C ALA A 106 -3.76 -15.00 -2.47
N PRO A 107 -3.37 -16.26 -2.14
CA PRO A 107 -4.15 -17.44 -2.51
C PRO A 107 -5.59 -17.47 -1.96
N ASP A 108 -5.85 -16.77 -0.86
CA ASP A 108 -7.17 -16.60 -0.25
C ASP A 108 -8.01 -15.48 -0.91
N GLY A 109 -7.46 -14.80 -1.92
CA GLY A 109 -8.10 -13.71 -2.64
C GLY A 109 -7.83 -12.33 -2.04
N GLN A 110 -7.13 -12.22 -0.89
CA GLN A 110 -6.80 -10.93 -0.30
C GLN A 110 -5.92 -10.12 -1.25
N ARG A 111 -6.31 -8.87 -1.51
CA ARG A 111 -5.61 -7.97 -2.43
C ARG A 111 -4.74 -6.99 -1.68
N ALA A 112 -3.53 -6.76 -2.17
CA ALA A 112 -2.58 -5.86 -1.56
C ALA A 112 -1.97 -4.90 -2.58
N LEU A 113 -1.75 -3.66 -2.15
CA LEU A 113 -0.87 -2.74 -2.86
C LEU A 113 0.56 -2.92 -2.32
N PRO A 114 1.52 -3.40 -3.13
CA PRO A 114 2.92 -3.41 -2.75
C PRO A 114 3.48 -1.99 -2.79
N VAL A 115 4.17 -1.59 -1.72
CA VAL A 115 4.93 -0.34 -1.64
C VAL A 115 6.32 -0.60 -1.10
N PHE A 116 7.26 0.29 -1.39
CA PHE A 116 8.65 0.13 -0.97
C PHE A 116 9.15 1.37 -0.26
N THR A 117 9.96 1.17 0.77
CA THR A 117 10.56 2.28 1.52
C THR A 117 11.69 2.93 0.73
N GLY A 118 12.41 2.15 -0.08
CA GLY A 118 13.50 2.64 -0.93
C GLY A 118 13.74 1.79 -2.18
N THR A 119 14.57 2.33 -3.08
CA THR A 119 14.87 1.73 -4.39
C THR A 119 15.56 0.38 -4.28
N ALA A 120 16.40 0.17 -3.26
CA ALA A 120 17.07 -1.11 -3.01
C ALA A 120 16.05 -2.23 -2.73
N ALA A 121 15.04 -1.96 -1.90
CA ALA A 121 13.98 -2.93 -1.59
C ALA A 121 13.11 -3.22 -2.82
N LEU A 122 12.79 -2.18 -3.62
CA LEU A 122 12.07 -2.33 -4.88
C LEU A 122 12.84 -3.20 -5.89
N GLN A 123 14.13 -2.93 -6.08
CA GLN A 123 14.97 -3.67 -7.02
C GLN A 123 15.19 -5.12 -6.61
N ALA A 124 15.23 -5.40 -5.31
CA ALA A 124 15.28 -6.76 -4.79
C ALA A 124 14.00 -7.55 -5.10
N TRP A 125 12.85 -6.87 -5.19
CA TRP A 125 11.59 -7.47 -5.59
C TRP A 125 11.46 -7.63 -7.11
N ASP A 126 11.66 -6.55 -7.87
CA ASP A 126 11.61 -6.55 -9.33
C ASP A 126 12.53 -5.46 -9.90
N ALA A 127 13.63 -5.88 -10.55
CA ALA A 127 14.61 -4.98 -11.14
C ALA A 127 14.08 -4.20 -12.37
N THR A 128 12.94 -4.59 -12.92
CA THR A 128 12.30 -3.92 -14.06
C THR A 128 11.25 -2.88 -13.64
N ALA A 129 10.84 -2.89 -12.36
CA ALA A 129 9.87 -1.95 -11.82
C ALA A 129 10.41 -0.52 -11.80
N ARG A 130 9.59 0.41 -12.27
CA ARG A 130 9.89 1.84 -12.20
C ARG A 130 9.41 2.39 -10.86
N PRO A 131 10.28 3.05 -10.08
CA PRO A 131 9.89 3.65 -8.80
C PRO A 131 9.09 4.93 -9.03
N ILE A 132 7.86 4.99 -8.53
CA ILE A 132 7.09 6.23 -8.49
C ILE A 132 6.98 6.70 -7.03
N PRO A 133 7.64 7.82 -6.66
CA PRO A 133 7.59 8.35 -5.32
C PRO A 133 6.22 8.97 -5.01
N VAL A 134 5.64 8.60 -3.87
CA VAL A 134 4.34 9.10 -3.41
C VAL A 134 4.35 9.28 -1.89
N GLU A 135 3.52 10.22 -1.42
CA GLU A 135 3.20 10.35 0.00
C GLU A 135 2.49 9.10 0.52
N ALA A 136 2.74 8.71 1.78
CA ALA A 136 2.08 7.58 2.41
C ALA A 136 0.54 7.66 2.32
N THR A 137 -0.03 8.85 2.56
CA THR A 137 -1.48 9.09 2.42
C THR A 137 -1.99 8.85 1.00
N ARG A 138 -1.22 9.25 -0.03
CA ARG A 138 -1.60 9.02 -1.44
C ARG A 138 -1.53 7.55 -1.80
N ALA A 139 -0.51 6.82 -1.33
CA ALA A 139 -0.43 5.38 -1.50
C ALA A 139 -1.62 4.66 -0.85
N ALA A 140 -1.98 5.04 0.37
CA ALA A 140 -3.14 4.50 1.09
C ALA A 140 -4.47 4.76 0.37
N GLN A 141 -4.66 5.97 -0.16
CA GLN A 141 -5.84 6.32 -0.97
C GLN A 141 -5.89 5.54 -2.29
N ALA A 142 -4.74 5.33 -2.93
CA ALA A 142 -4.63 4.51 -4.14
C ALA A 142 -5.00 3.05 -3.85
N ALA A 143 -4.50 2.47 -2.75
CA ALA A 143 -4.86 1.12 -2.32
C ALA A 143 -6.38 0.95 -2.15
N ILE A 144 -7.06 1.93 -1.53
CA ILE A 144 -8.52 1.90 -1.36
C ILE A 144 -9.22 2.00 -2.73
N THR A 145 -8.76 2.90 -3.61
CA THR A 145 -9.35 3.08 -4.95
C THR A 145 -9.23 1.81 -5.80
N GLU A 146 -8.09 1.13 -5.70
CA GLU A 146 -7.85 -0.16 -6.36
C GLU A 146 -8.55 -1.34 -5.66
N SER A 147 -9.30 -1.11 -4.58
CA SER A 147 -9.94 -2.15 -3.77
C SER A 147 -8.94 -3.19 -3.25
N CYS A 148 -7.79 -2.72 -2.76
CA CYS A 148 -6.86 -3.51 -1.95
C CYS A 148 -7.32 -3.52 -0.49
N ASP A 149 -7.18 -4.68 0.15
CA ASP A 149 -7.52 -4.88 1.57
C ASP A 149 -6.40 -4.35 2.49
N VAL A 150 -5.15 -4.43 2.03
CA VAL A 150 -3.95 -4.07 2.78
C VAL A 150 -2.90 -3.37 1.91
N ILE A 151 -1.92 -2.74 2.55
CA ILE A 151 -0.65 -2.39 1.91
C ILE A 151 0.43 -3.35 2.42
N VAL A 152 1.27 -3.85 1.52
CA VAL A 152 2.46 -4.65 1.88
C VAL A 152 3.70 -3.82 1.61
N VAL A 153 4.44 -3.49 2.65
CA VAL A 153 5.68 -2.72 2.60
C VAL A 153 6.87 -3.67 2.47
N ASP A 154 7.73 -3.41 1.47
CA ASP A 154 8.99 -4.13 1.23
C ASP A 154 8.80 -5.66 1.13
N VAL A 155 7.87 -6.11 0.27
CA VAL A 155 7.40 -7.51 0.16
C VAL A 155 8.51 -8.57 -0.07
N ALA A 156 9.63 -8.20 -0.71
CA ALA A 156 10.78 -9.10 -0.93
C ALA A 156 11.90 -8.97 0.13
N GLY A 157 11.75 -8.03 1.06
CA GLY A 157 12.70 -7.78 2.13
C GLY A 157 12.57 -8.79 3.29
N PRO A 158 13.60 -8.92 4.13
CA PRO A 158 13.56 -9.77 5.31
C PRO A 158 12.49 -9.34 6.33
N ASP A 159 12.10 -8.06 6.29
CA ASP A 159 11.24 -7.42 7.28
C ASP A 159 9.95 -6.85 6.65
N ALA A 160 9.37 -7.56 5.68
CA ALA A 160 8.10 -7.18 5.07
C ALA A 160 7.04 -6.88 6.14
N PHE A 161 6.27 -5.81 5.94
CA PHE A 161 5.27 -5.35 6.90
C PHE A 161 3.93 -5.12 6.24
N VAL A 162 2.85 -5.54 6.90
CA VAL A 162 1.48 -5.41 6.39
C VAL A 162 0.77 -4.30 7.14
N LEU A 163 0.37 -3.26 6.42
CA LEU A 163 -0.57 -2.27 6.92
C LEU A 163 -1.96 -2.89 6.85
N ARG A 164 -2.40 -3.37 8.00
CA ARG A 164 -3.76 -3.92 8.21
C ARG A 164 -4.82 -2.85 7.95
N PRO A 165 -6.10 -3.24 7.74
CA PRO A 165 -7.16 -2.29 7.41
C PRO A 165 -7.21 -1.06 8.32
N SER A 166 -7.15 -1.23 9.65
CA SER A 166 -7.18 -0.10 10.60
C SER A 166 -6.04 0.90 10.40
N MET A 167 -4.84 0.40 10.10
CA MET A 167 -3.66 1.19 9.79
C MET A 167 -3.78 1.89 8.44
N LEU A 168 -4.22 1.15 7.42
CA LEU A 168 -4.45 1.67 6.07
C LEU A 168 -5.45 2.83 6.08
N TYR A 169 -6.60 2.65 6.75
CA TYR A 169 -7.62 3.70 6.86
C TYR A 169 -7.11 4.93 7.62
N ALA A 170 -6.35 4.74 8.70
CA ALA A 170 -5.75 5.86 9.43
C ALA A 170 -4.83 6.69 8.53
N VAL A 171 -3.93 6.04 7.77
CA VAL A 171 -3.00 6.72 6.86
C VAL A 171 -3.74 7.41 5.71
N ALA A 172 -4.75 6.77 5.12
CA ALA A 172 -5.56 7.34 4.04
C ALA A 172 -6.32 8.61 4.48
N GLN A 173 -6.72 8.67 5.74
CA GLN A 173 -7.41 9.80 6.36
C GLN A 173 -6.43 10.86 6.92
N GLY A 174 -5.13 10.60 6.93
CA GLY A 174 -4.13 11.47 7.57
C GLY A 174 -4.30 11.55 9.10
N ARG A 175 -4.80 10.48 9.71
CA ARG A 175 -5.03 10.36 11.16
C ARG A 175 -3.92 9.55 11.80
N ASP A 176 -3.51 9.95 13.00
CA ASP A 176 -2.62 9.14 13.84
C ASP A 176 -3.30 7.81 14.19
N TRP A 177 -2.59 6.71 13.92
CA TRP A 177 -3.06 5.38 14.27
C TRP A 177 -2.73 5.05 15.74
N LEU A 178 -3.67 4.39 16.41
CA LEU A 178 -3.49 3.80 17.74
C LEU A 178 -3.98 2.34 17.71
N PRO A 179 -3.38 1.45 18.51
CA PRO A 179 -3.96 0.15 18.77
C PRO A 179 -5.39 0.30 19.31
N GLY A 180 -6.32 -0.56 18.88
CA GLY A 180 -7.73 -0.42 19.25
C GLY A 180 -8.01 -0.37 20.76
N HIS A 181 -7.21 -1.06 21.57
CA HIS A 181 -7.34 -1.05 23.03
C HIS A 181 -6.80 0.24 23.70
N GLU A 182 -6.04 1.05 22.96
CA GLU A 182 -5.54 2.36 23.39
C GLU A 182 -6.30 3.54 22.75
N ASP A 183 -7.16 3.29 21.76
CA ASP A 183 -7.87 4.33 21.02
C ASP A 183 -9.09 4.86 21.83
N PRO A 184 -9.13 6.15 22.19
CA PRO A 184 -10.23 6.74 22.95
C PRO A 184 -11.58 6.67 22.25
N PHE A 185 -11.61 6.73 20.91
CA PHE A 185 -12.84 6.58 20.13
C PHE A 185 -13.39 5.16 20.29
N VAL A 186 -12.52 4.16 20.18
CA VAL A 186 -12.88 2.75 20.34
C VAL A 186 -13.43 2.50 21.75
N ALA A 187 -12.77 3.03 22.78
CA ALA A 187 -13.25 2.96 24.16
C ALA A 187 -14.66 3.58 24.33
N GLN A 188 -14.90 4.74 23.72
CA GLN A 188 -16.21 5.39 23.77
C GLN A 188 -17.29 4.55 23.07
N SER A 189 -17.02 4.03 21.86
CA SER A 189 -17.97 3.20 21.12
C SER A 189 -18.32 1.91 21.87
N VAL A 190 -17.33 1.26 22.51
CA VAL A 190 -17.57 0.08 23.36
C VAL A 190 -18.41 0.45 24.58
N GLY A 191 -18.08 1.55 25.26
CA GLY A 191 -18.87 2.04 26.39
C GLY A 191 -20.34 2.29 26.03
N HIS A 192 -20.59 2.94 24.88
CA HIS A 192 -21.95 3.15 24.37
C HIS A 192 -22.67 1.84 24.03
N ALA A 193 -21.97 0.88 23.41
CA ALA A 193 -22.54 -0.42 23.08
C ALA A 193 -22.86 -1.28 24.32
N LEU A 194 -22.23 -1.02 25.46
CA LEU A 194 -22.44 -1.72 26.72
C LEU A 194 -23.41 -1.01 27.68
N ALA A 195 -23.68 0.30 27.50
CA ALA A 195 -24.43 1.12 28.45
C ALA A 195 -25.85 0.61 28.80
N GLY A 196 -26.46 -0.19 27.93
CA GLY A 196 -27.79 -0.80 28.14
C GLY A 196 -27.79 -2.24 28.63
N GLU A 197 -26.63 -2.85 28.87
CA GLU A 197 -26.53 -4.27 29.22
C GLU A 197 -26.43 -4.47 30.73
N GLU A 198 -27.56 -4.76 31.38
CA GLU A 198 -27.64 -4.95 32.85
C GLU A 198 -26.78 -6.11 33.37
N LEU A 199 -26.38 -7.03 32.48
CA LEU A 199 -25.56 -8.21 32.79
C LEU A 199 -24.08 -7.86 32.95
N VAL A 200 -23.63 -6.71 32.43
CA VAL A 200 -22.25 -6.26 32.45
C VAL A 200 -22.01 -5.41 33.70
N LEU A 201 -21.09 -5.86 34.55
CA LEU A 201 -20.69 -5.17 35.77
C LEU A 201 -19.54 -4.19 35.51
N ASP A 202 -18.61 -4.56 34.65
CA ASP A 202 -17.45 -3.76 34.28
C ASP A 202 -16.88 -4.24 32.93
N HIS A 203 -16.02 -3.42 32.31
CA HIS A 203 -15.26 -3.82 31.12
C HIS A 203 -13.92 -3.10 31.03
N ASP A 204 -12.98 -3.73 30.34
CA ASP A 204 -11.76 -3.09 29.87
C ASP A 204 -11.35 -3.60 28.48
N LEU A 205 -10.50 -2.81 27.83
CA LEU A 205 -9.99 -3.11 26.49
C LEU A 205 -8.57 -3.63 26.60
N VAL A 206 -8.31 -4.73 25.89
CA VAL A 206 -7.01 -5.39 25.87
C VAL A 206 -6.65 -5.79 24.44
N PRO A 207 -5.36 -6.08 24.15
CA PRO A 207 -5.00 -6.80 22.95
C PRO A 207 -5.82 -8.10 22.85
N GLY A 208 -6.49 -8.31 21.72
CA GLY A 208 -7.24 -9.52 21.44
C GLY A 208 -6.34 -10.63 20.88
N GLU A 209 -6.91 -11.84 20.82
CA GLU A 209 -6.25 -12.99 20.22
C GLU A 209 -6.76 -13.24 18.79
N PRO A 210 -5.89 -13.68 17.85
CA PRO A 210 -4.46 -13.92 18.02
C PRO A 210 -3.63 -12.63 18.16
N ALA A 211 -2.60 -12.65 19.01
CA ALA A 211 -1.67 -11.53 19.16
C ALA A 211 -1.06 -11.06 17.82
N GLY A 212 -0.90 -9.74 17.67
CA GLY A 212 -0.31 -9.12 16.47
C GLY A 212 -1.25 -8.98 15.26
N GLN A 213 -2.51 -9.40 15.37
CA GLN A 213 -3.51 -9.30 14.29
C GLN A 213 -4.38 -8.03 14.37
N GLY A 214 -4.13 -7.13 15.32
CA GLY A 214 -4.93 -5.92 15.50
C GLY A 214 -6.35 -6.18 16.05
N VAL A 215 -6.62 -7.39 16.56
CA VAL A 215 -7.90 -7.76 17.18
C VAL A 215 -8.06 -6.99 18.50
N LEU A 216 -9.21 -6.37 18.70
CA LEU A 216 -9.62 -5.80 19.98
C LEU A 216 -10.18 -6.89 20.89
N GLY A 217 -9.63 -7.04 22.09
CA GLY A 217 -10.22 -7.84 23.16
C GLY A 217 -11.11 -6.96 24.03
N ILE A 218 -12.41 -7.25 24.05
CA ILE A 218 -13.37 -6.64 24.98
C ILE A 218 -13.53 -7.59 26.16
N ARG A 219 -12.86 -7.28 27.26
CA ARG A 219 -12.95 -8.10 28.47
C ARG A 219 -14.10 -7.61 29.34
N LEU A 220 -15.00 -8.54 29.67
CA LEU A 220 -16.24 -8.27 30.38
C LEU A 220 -16.21 -8.92 31.76
N VAL A 221 -16.60 -8.14 32.77
CA VAL A 221 -17.00 -8.66 34.08
C VAL A 221 -18.51 -8.78 34.07
N LEU A 222 -19.03 -10.01 34.19
CA LEU A 222 -20.46 -10.28 34.09
C LEU A 222 -21.06 -10.64 35.45
N ARG A 223 -22.38 -10.48 35.59
CA ARG A 223 -23.12 -11.01 36.74
C ARG A 223 -22.89 -12.51 36.89
N PRO A 224 -22.79 -13.01 38.13
CA PRO A 224 -22.61 -14.43 38.38
C PRO A 224 -23.87 -15.23 38.01
N GLY A 225 -23.68 -16.47 37.57
CA GLY A 225 -24.77 -17.42 37.34
C GLY A 225 -25.37 -17.42 35.94
N LEU A 226 -24.78 -16.66 35.00
CA LEU A 226 -25.21 -16.66 33.61
C LEU A 226 -24.86 -17.99 32.92
N GLY A 227 -25.81 -18.50 32.14
CA GLY A 227 -25.61 -19.61 31.22
C GLY A 227 -24.86 -19.20 29.95
N ALA A 228 -24.33 -20.19 29.21
CA ALA A 228 -23.61 -19.96 27.97
C ALA A 228 -24.46 -19.22 26.92
N ASP A 229 -25.76 -19.56 26.81
CA ASP A 229 -26.67 -18.93 25.86
C ASP A 229 -26.90 -17.45 26.16
N GLU A 230 -26.97 -17.06 27.45
CA GLU A 230 -27.12 -15.66 27.86
C GLU A 230 -25.87 -14.84 27.52
N ILE A 231 -24.69 -15.42 27.75
CA ILE A 231 -23.39 -14.81 27.41
C ILE A 231 -23.25 -14.66 25.89
N GLN A 232 -23.61 -15.69 25.13
CA GLN A 232 -23.57 -15.64 23.67
C GLN A 232 -24.54 -14.59 23.12
N ALA A 233 -25.76 -14.54 23.65
CA ALA A 233 -26.75 -13.55 23.24
C ALA A 233 -26.29 -12.11 23.56
N LEU A 234 -25.63 -11.90 24.71
CA LEU A 234 -25.01 -10.62 25.06
C LEU A 234 -23.91 -10.24 24.06
N ALA A 235 -22.96 -11.14 23.80
CA ALA A 235 -21.87 -10.91 22.86
C ALA A 235 -22.39 -10.58 21.45
N THR A 236 -23.41 -11.30 20.97
CA THR A 236 -24.06 -11.02 19.68
C THR A 236 -24.67 -9.62 19.65
N ARG A 237 -25.47 -9.23 20.64
CA ARG A 237 -26.09 -7.89 20.67
C ARG A 237 -25.06 -6.76 20.69
N VAL A 238 -24.00 -6.91 21.51
CA VAL A 238 -22.93 -5.92 21.59
C VAL A 238 -22.17 -5.84 20.27
N GLY A 239 -21.84 -7.00 19.68
CA GLY A 239 -21.16 -7.09 18.39
C GLY A 239 -21.97 -6.46 17.25
N GLU A 240 -23.29 -6.70 17.20
CA GLU A 240 -24.18 -6.08 16.22
C GLU A 240 -24.22 -4.56 16.36
N ARG A 241 -24.33 -4.03 17.58
CA ARG A 241 -24.29 -2.58 17.82
C ARG A 241 -22.97 -1.96 17.35
N LEU A 242 -21.84 -2.58 17.69
CA LEU A 242 -20.51 -2.12 17.25
C LEU A 242 -20.35 -2.21 15.73
N ALA A 243 -20.92 -3.23 15.09
CA ALA A 243 -20.87 -3.38 13.64
C ALA A 243 -21.64 -2.27 12.89
N THR A 244 -22.58 -1.58 13.54
CA THR A 244 -23.26 -0.42 12.94
C THR A 244 -22.44 0.88 13.01
N ASP A 245 -21.40 0.93 13.84
CA ASP A 245 -20.50 2.08 13.94
C ASP A 245 -19.38 1.96 12.90
N GLY A 246 -19.52 2.71 11.80
CA GLY A 246 -18.57 2.69 10.69
C GLY A 246 -17.16 3.13 11.09
N GLU A 247 -17.04 4.08 12.02
CA GLU A 247 -15.75 4.62 12.46
C GLU A 247 -15.07 3.65 13.44
N PHE A 248 -15.84 3.00 14.31
CA PHE A 248 -15.32 1.91 15.15
C PHE A 248 -14.72 0.80 14.29
N ARG A 249 -15.45 0.34 13.26
CA ARG A 249 -14.95 -0.72 12.36
C ARG A 249 -13.71 -0.30 11.58
N ALA A 250 -13.54 0.98 11.27
CA ALA A 250 -12.35 1.48 10.59
C ALA A 250 -11.10 1.54 11.51
N ARG A 251 -11.27 1.34 12.83
CA ARG A 251 -10.21 1.46 13.85
C ARG A 251 -9.78 0.14 14.46
N VAL A 252 -10.46 -0.97 14.15
CA VAL A 252 -10.12 -2.30 14.66
C VAL A 252 -10.08 -3.31 13.51
N ASP A 253 -9.18 -4.28 13.59
CA ASP A 253 -9.06 -5.32 12.55
C ASP A 253 -9.88 -6.58 12.89
N GLY A 254 -10.45 -6.62 14.10
CA GLY A 254 -11.33 -7.67 14.59
C GLY A 254 -11.77 -7.39 16.03
N VAL A 255 -12.74 -8.16 16.52
CA VAL A 255 -13.24 -8.07 17.89
C VAL A 255 -13.34 -9.47 18.47
N SER A 256 -12.90 -9.63 19.72
CA SER A 256 -13.11 -10.81 20.54
C SER A 256 -13.69 -10.42 21.89
N PHE A 257 -14.54 -11.28 22.45
CA PHE A 257 -15.08 -11.11 23.80
C PHE A 257 -14.36 -12.05 24.75
N ILE A 258 -13.90 -11.51 25.88
CA ILE A 258 -13.15 -12.24 26.90
C ILE A 258 -13.92 -12.14 28.21
N LEU A 259 -14.10 -13.25 28.92
CA LEU A 259 -14.66 -13.23 30.26
C LEU A 259 -13.53 -13.01 31.27
N ALA A 260 -13.65 -11.97 32.10
CA ALA A 260 -12.77 -11.83 33.24
C ALA A 260 -12.99 -13.01 34.19
N GLY A 261 -11.93 -13.75 34.51
CA GLY A 261 -11.99 -14.87 35.45
C GLY A 261 -12.54 -14.41 36.81
N ARG A 262 -13.38 -15.25 37.42
CA ARG A 262 -13.94 -15.02 38.76
C ARG A 262 -12.88 -15.12 39.84
#